data_AF-A0A7X6A8A1-F1
#
_entry.id   AF-A0A7X6A8A1-F1
#
_cell.length_a   1.000
_cell.length_b   1.000
_cell.length_c   1.000
_cell.angle_alpha   90.00
_cell.angle_beta   90.00
_cell.angle_gamma   90.00
#
_symmetry.space_group_name_H-M   'P 1'
#
loop_
_entity.id
_entity.type
_entity.pdbx_description
1 polymer ?
#
loop_
_entity_poly.entity_id
_entity_poly.type
_entity_poly.pdbx_seq_one_letter_code
_entity_poly.pdbx_strand_id
1 'polypeptide(L)'
;MRRLILILGLSLTVAAACRAPVREYACRTDPQTASVDVHAVWSCNRDVLRRIARGKEFTLREFRMASEFFEELTGLRVDWDGTYVGMVPGREIRQDLEDLDAWYELNKDKLTWDAGLGRIVYEGLAPVRGGS
;
A
#
# COMPACT_ATOMS: atom_id res chain seq x y z
N MET A 1 31.69 -50.83 -12.48
CA MET A 1 31.22 -50.18 -11.24
C MET A 1 29.97 -49.37 -11.58
N ARG A 2 28.79 -49.82 -11.15
CA ARG A 2 27.47 -49.27 -11.51
C ARG A 2 27.00 -48.30 -10.42
N ARG A 3 26.45 -47.15 -10.84
CA ARG A 3 25.86 -46.10 -9.99
C ARG A 3 24.51 -46.56 -9.43
N LEU A 4 24.25 -46.30 -8.16
CA LEU A 4 22.91 -46.30 -7.55
C LEU A 4 22.94 -45.41 -6.31
N ILE A 5 22.36 -44.22 -6.42
CA ILE A 5 22.02 -43.35 -5.29
C ILE A 5 20.50 -43.40 -5.21
N LEU A 6 19.99 -44.04 -4.16
CA LEU A 6 18.57 -44.12 -3.83
C LEU A 6 18.16 -42.84 -3.12
N ILE A 7 17.14 -42.18 -3.67
CA ILE A 7 16.62 -40.90 -3.22
C ILE A 7 15.75 -41.12 -1.98
N LEU A 8 16.05 -40.33 -0.93
CA LEU A 8 15.26 -40.15 0.28
C LEU A 8 13.83 -39.72 -0.08
N GLY A 9 12.83 -40.51 0.29
CA GLY A 9 11.45 -40.09 0.35
C GLY A 9 11.21 -39.27 1.61
N LEU A 10 11.06 -37.96 1.48
CA LEU A 10 10.47 -37.12 2.51
C LEU A 10 9.56 -36.05 1.87
N SER A 11 8.39 -35.96 2.46
CA SER A 11 7.59 -34.74 2.59
C SER A 11 6.73 -34.29 1.40
N LEU A 12 5.44 -34.61 1.46
CA LEU A 12 4.40 -33.69 0.99
C LEU A 12 3.38 -33.44 2.10
N THR A 13 3.75 -32.63 3.08
CA THR A 13 2.77 -31.75 3.74
C THR A 13 2.73 -30.47 2.91
N VAL A 14 1.84 -30.45 1.92
CA VAL A 14 1.46 -29.22 1.21
C VAL A 14 0.61 -28.41 2.18
N ALA A 15 1.26 -27.71 3.11
CA ALA A 15 0.70 -26.50 3.67
C ALA A 15 0.91 -25.44 2.60
N ALA A 16 -0.04 -25.34 1.67
CA ALA A 16 -0.20 -24.17 0.82
C ALA A 16 -0.50 -22.99 1.75
N ALA A 17 0.55 -22.39 2.29
CA ALA A 17 0.48 -21.04 2.81
C ALA A 17 0.12 -20.18 1.61
N CYS A 18 -1.17 -19.83 1.50
CA CYS A 18 -1.65 -18.72 0.71
C CYS A 18 -0.92 -17.47 1.20
N ARG A 19 0.33 -17.27 0.75
CA ARG A 19 1.01 -15.99 0.86
C ARG A 19 0.31 -15.09 -0.12
N ALA A 20 -0.61 -14.29 0.40
CA ALA A 20 -1.12 -13.14 -0.32
C ALA A 20 0.09 -12.38 -0.91
N PRO A 21 -0.02 -11.85 -2.14
CA PRO A 21 1.06 -11.07 -2.71
C PRO A 21 1.33 -9.90 -1.76
N VAL A 22 2.58 -9.82 -1.30
CA VAL A 22 3.06 -8.64 -0.61
C VAL A 22 2.83 -7.46 -1.54
N ARG A 23 2.02 -6.49 -1.11
CA ARG A 23 1.76 -5.28 -1.88
C ARG A 23 2.96 -4.34 -1.77
N GLU A 24 3.50 -3.95 -2.92
CA GLU A 24 4.58 -2.96 -3.02
C GLU A 24 3.95 -1.56 -3.05
N TYR A 25 4.21 -0.72 -2.05
CA TYR A 25 3.79 0.69 -2.05
C TYR A 25 4.72 1.55 -2.91
N ALA A 26 4.29 2.78 -3.23
CA ALA A 26 5.14 3.76 -3.94
C ALA A 26 6.50 3.94 -3.26
N CYS A 27 6.51 3.78 -1.95
CA CYS A 27 7.71 3.71 -1.15
C CYS A 27 7.93 2.26 -0.70
N ARG A 28 9.06 1.67 -1.09
CA ARG A 28 9.43 0.32 -0.66
C ARG A 28 9.55 0.27 0.87
N THR A 29 8.59 -0.38 1.50
CA THR A 29 8.78 -1.04 2.79
C THR A 29 9.15 -2.49 2.53
N ASP A 30 10.27 -2.95 3.11
CA ASP A 30 10.55 -4.38 3.14
C ASP A 30 9.43 -5.05 3.95
N PRO A 31 8.60 -5.88 3.31
CA PRO A 31 7.44 -6.50 3.96
C PRO A 31 7.80 -7.44 5.11
N GLN A 32 9.06 -7.84 5.24
CA GLN A 32 9.52 -8.73 6.30
C GLN A 32 10.02 -7.99 7.55
N THR A 33 9.96 -6.65 7.57
CA THR A 33 10.34 -5.90 8.77
C THR A 33 9.30 -6.08 9.87
N ALA A 34 9.75 -6.51 11.06
CA ALA A 34 8.91 -6.77 12.22
C ALA A 34 8.21 -5.52 12.78
N SER A 35 8.70 -4.34 12.41
CA SER A 35 8.06 -3.06 12.72
C SER A 35 8.26 -2.10 11.55
N VAL A 36 7.16 -1.61 11.00
CA VAL A 36 7.14 -0.53 10.02
C VAL A 36 6.62 0.72 10.70
N ASP A 37 7.31 1.85 10.48
CA ASP A 37 6.81 3.15 10.89
C ASP A 37 5.66 3.58 9.97
N VAL A 38 4.44 3.45 10.48
CA VAL A 38 3.19 3.85 9.81
C VAL A 38 3.23 5.31 9.37
N HIS A 39 3.78 6.20 10.19
CA HIS A 39 3.90 7.62 9.86
C HIS A 39 4.83 7.83 8.67
N ALA A 40 5.95 7.09 8.62
CA ALA A 40 6.88 7.16 7.49
C ALA A 40 6.23 6.67 6.19
N VAL A 41 5.47 5.56 6.22
CA VAL A 41 4.77 5.04 5.04
C VAL A 41 3.68 6.00 4.57
N TRP A 42 2.88 6.53 5.50
CA TRP A 42 1.88 7.57 5.19
C TRP A 42 2.54 8.78 4.52
N SER A 43 3.53 9.36 5.18
CA SER A 43 4.21 10.58 4.74
C SER A 43 4.84 10.39 3.36
N CYS A 44 5.40 9.21 3.10
CA CYS A 44 6.05 8.94 1.83
C CYS A 44 5.05 8.86 0.65
N ASN A 45 3.93 8.16 0.80
CA ASN A 45 2.88 8.14 -0.22
C ASN A 45 2.24 9.53 -0.41
N ARG A 46 2.05 10.26 0.69
CA ARG A 46 1.56 11.64 0.64
C ARG A 46 2.50 12.56 -0.14
N ASP A 47 3.81 12.43 0.08
CA ASP A 47 4.80 13.26 -0.59
C ASP A 47 4.86 13.00 -2.11
N VAL A 48 4.55 11.79 -2.56
CA VAL A 48 4.35 11.49 -4.00
C VAL A 48 3.21 12.36 -4.53
N LEU A 49 2.02 12.29 -3.94
CA LEU A 49 0.86 13.08 -4.38
C LEU A 49 1.11 14.58 -4.26
N ARG A 50 1.80 15.03 -3.21
CA ARG A 50 2.16 16.45 -3.02
C ARG A 50 3.13 16.96 -4.07
N ARG A 51 4.12 16.14 -4.47
CA ARG A 51 5.01 16.47 -5.59
C ARG A 51 4.22 16.61 -6.89
N ILE A 52 3.30 15.68 -7.14
CA ILE A 52 2.42 15.71 -8.31
C ILE A 52 1.57 16.98 -8.30
N ALA A 53 0.91 17.29 -7.18
CA ALA A 53 0.10 18.50 -6.96
C ALA A 53 0.86 19.81 -7.24
N ARG A 54 2.20 19.80 -7.14
CA ARG A 54 3.09 20.92 -7.44
C ARG A 54 3.58 20.95 -8.90
N GLY A 55 3.04 20.09 -9.76
CA GLY A 55 3.44 19.95 -11.16
C GLY A 55 4.85 19.37 -11.33
N LYS A 56 5.36 18.60 -10.34
CA LYS A 56 6.63 17.89 -10.51
C LYS A 56 6.44 16.65 -11.36
N GLU A 57 7.48 16.29 -12.11
CA GLU A 57 7.50 15.06 -12.88
C GLU A 57 7.29 13.83 -11.98
N PHE A 58 6.48 12.92 -12.50
CA PHE A 58 6.10 11.67 -11.86
C PHE A 58 5.80 10.62 -12.93
N THR A 59 5.80 9.36 -12.53
CA THR A 59 5.34 8.26 -13.36
C THR A 59 3.89 7.91 -13.03
N LEU A 60 3.12 7.49 -14.03
CA LEU A 60 1.77 6.95 -13.84
C LEU A 60 1.72 5.86 -12.75
N ARG A 61 2.79 5.06 -12.63
CA ARG A 61 2.91 4.01 -11.62
C ARG A 61 2.99 4.59 -10.20
N GLU A 62 3.81 5.61 -9.97
CA GLU A 62 3.92 6.28 -8.67
C GLU A 62 2.58 6.88 -8.23
N PHE A 63 1.88 7.57 -9.14
CA PHE A 63 0.55 8.12 -8.85
C PHE A 63 -0.43 7.01 -8.47
N ARG A 64 -0.58 5.99 -9.32
CA ARG A 64 -1.51 4.89 -9.09
C ARG A 64 -1.26 4.21 -7.75
N MET A 65 0.00 3.89 -7.45
CA MET A 65 0.35 3.20 -6.20
C MET A 65 0.08 4.05 -4.96
N ALA A 66 0.32 5.37 -5.02
CA ALA A 66 -0.01 6.26 -3.91
C ALA A 66 -1.53 6.43 -3.74
N SER A 67 -2.27 6.58 -4.84
CA SER A 67 -3.74 6.70 -4.80
C SER A 67 -4.41 5.42 -4.31
N GLU A 68 -4.00 4.25 -4.81
CA GLU A 68 -4.50 2.94 -4.34
C GLU A 68 -4.20 2.71 -2.86
N PHE A 69 -3.03 3.14 -2.37
CA PHE A 69 -2.70 3.09 -0.94
C PHE A 69 -3.72 3.88 -0.10
N PHE A 70 -4.02 5.12 -0.48
CA PHE A 70 -4.95 5.95 0.27
C PHE A 70 -6.41 5.47 0.13
N GLU A 71 -6.84 5.07 -1.06
CA GLU A 71 -8.19 4.54 -1.28
C GLU A 71 -8.43 3.27 -0.45
N GLU A 72 -7.45 2.36 -0.38
CA GLU A 72 -7.59 1.15 0.43
C GLU A 72 -7.58 1.41 1.93
N LEU A 73 -6.76 2.37 2.38
CA LEU A 73 -6.63 2.67 3.81
C LEU A 73 -7.78 3.53 4.34
N THR A 74 -8.23 4.49 3.55
CA THR A 74 -9.14 5.56 4.00
C THR A 74 -10.53 5.49 3.35
N GLY A 75 -10.65 4.82 2.19
CA GLY A 75 -11.83 4.86 1.32
C GLY A 75 -11.94 6.13 0.47
N LEU A 76 -11.02 7.10 0.63
CA LEU A 76 -11.00 8.33 -0.13
C LEU A 76 -10.29 8.12 -1.47
N ARG A 77 -10.94 8.50 -2.56
CA ARG A 77 -10.37 8.44 -3.90
C ARG A 77 -9.60 9.71 -4.17
N VAL A 78 -8.41 9.55 -4.74
CA VAL A 78 -7.61 10.68 -5.25
C VAL A 78 -7.88 10.75 -6.74
N ASP A 79 -8.65 11.76 -7.14
CA ASP A 79 -9.09 11.89 -8.52
C ASP A 79 -7.99 12.52 -9.39
N TRP A 80 -7.96 12.08 -10.64
CA TRP A 80 -7.08 12.65 -11.64
C TRP A 80 -7.74 12.64 -13.02
N ASP A 81 -7.79 13.82 -13.63
CA ASP A 81 -8.41 14.08 -14.93
C ASP A 81 -7.67 13.46 -16.13
N GLY A 82 -6.53 12.80 -15.91
CA GLY A 82 -5.81 12.05 -16.95
C GLY A 82 -5.10 12.88 -18.01
N THR A 83 -4.95 14.20 -17.82
CA THR A 83 -4.33 15.09 -18.83
C THR A 83 -2.80 14.98 -18.81
N TYR A 84 -2.25 13.95 -19.47
CA TYR A 84 -0.82 13.61 -19.47
C TYR A 84 -0.04 14.33 -20.57
N VAL A 85 0.24 15.64 -20.44
CA VAL A 85 1.48 16.32 -20.92
C VAL A 85 1.52 17.74 -20.33
N GLY A 86 2.51 18.03 -19.47
CA GLY A 86 2.96 19.39 -19.19
C GLY A 86 2.01 20.33 -18.44
N MET A 87 0.86 19.86 -17.96
CA MET A 87 -0.04 20.65 -17.11
C MET A 87 0.01 20.20 -15.65
N VAL A 88 -0.03 21.20 -14.78
CA VAL A 88 -0.18 21.07 -13.32
C VAL A 88 -1.50 20.36 -13.07
N PRO A 89 -1.54 19.32 -12.20
CA PRO A 89 -2.81 18.66 -11.88
C PRO A 89 -3.83 19.68 -11.37
N GLY A 90 -5.09 19.44 -11.74
CA GLY A 90 -6.22 20.30 -11.41
C GLY A 90 -6.36 20.59 -9.92
N ARG A 91 -7.22 21.54 -9.60
CA ARG A 91 -7.54 21.98 -8.22
C ARG A 91 -7.92 20.82 -7.27
N GLU A 92 -8.35 19.69 -7.84
CA GLU A 92 -8.88 18.49 -7.20
C GLU A 92 -7.84 17.79 -6.30
N ILE A 93 -6.65 17.44 -6.81
CA ILE A 93 -5.64 16.73 -6.00
C ILE A 93 -5.18 17.49 -4.75
N ARG A 94 -5.27 18.83 -4.76
CA ARG A 94 -4.94 19.65 -3.59
C ARG A 94 -6.00 19.52 -2.51
N GLN A 95 -7.28 19.49 -2.88
CA GLN A 95 -8.37 19.23 -1.95
C GLN A 95 -8.29 17.81 -1.40
N ASP A 96 -8.03 16.83 -2.26
CA ASP A 96 -7.87 15.43 -1.84
C ASP A 96 -6.75 15.28 -0.81
N LEU A 97 -5.63 16.01 -0.98
CA LEU A 97 -4.54 16.03 0.00
C LEU A 97 -4.94 16.65 1.35
N GLU A 98 -5.75 17.71 1.34
CA GLU A 98 -6.27 18.30 2.57
C GLU A 98 -7.22 17.34 3.30
N ASP A 99 -8.08 16.64 2.55
CA ASP A 99 -9.01 15.65 3.10
C ASP A 99 -8.26 14.43 3.67
N LEU A 100 -7.20 13.98 2.99
CA LEU A 100 -6.31 12.92 3.49
C LEU A 100 -5.59 13.35 4.77
N ASP A 101 -5.09 14.59 4.84
CA ASP A 101 -4.43 15.12 6.04
C ASP A 101 -5.38 15.18 7.24
N ALA A 102 -6.59 15.70 7.01
CA ALA A 102 -7.62 15.74 8.04
C ALA A 102 -7.97 14.33 8.52
N TRP A 103 -8.10 13.37 7.59
CA TRP A 103 -8.35 11.98 7.93
C TRP A 103 -7.21 11.39 8.77
N TYR A 104 -5.95 11.64 8.41
CA TYR A 104 -4.80 11.14 9.16
C TYR A 104 -4.76 11.66 10.58
N GLU A 105 -4.91 12.97 10.77
CA GLU A 105 -4.87 13.57 12.11
C GLU A 105 -5.94 13.00 13.04
N LEU A 106 -7.11 12.63 12.50
CA LEU A 106 -8.20 12.00 13.26
C LEU A 106 -7.98 10.52 13.57
N ASN A 107 -7.14 9.82 12.79
CA ASN A 107 -7.06 8.36 12.81
C ASN A 107 -5.68 7.79 13.09
N LYS A 108 -4.61 8.60 13.09
CA LYS A 108 -3.21 8.15 13.16
C LYS A 108 -2.90 7.23 14.34
N ASP A 109 -3.57 7.43 15.49
CA ASP A 109 -3.36 6.61 16.70
C ASP A 109 -3.99 5.20 16.59
N LYS A 110 -4.83 4.97 15.58
CA LYS A 110 -5.51 3.68 15.30
C LYS A 110 -4.92 2.97 14.09
N LEU A 111 -3.84 3.50 13.52
CA LEU A 111 -3.15 2.92 12.37
C LEU A 111 -2.01 2.03 12.87
N THR A 112 -2.01 0.78 12.44
CA THR A 112 -0.98 -0.19 12.81
C THR A 112 -0.46 -0.92 11.58
N TRP A 113 0.76 -1.44 11.65
CA TRP A 113 1.32 -2.31 10.62
C TRP A 113 0.89 -3.76 10.85
N ASP A 114 0.23 -4.36 9.86
CA ASP A 114 -0.04 -5.78 9.83
C ASP A 114 1.04 -6.49 9.00
N ALA A 115 1.98 -7.14 9.68
CA ALA A 115 3.07 -7.90 9.04
C ALA A 115 2.58 -9.16 8.31
N GLY A 116 1.43 -9.72 8.69
CA GLY A 116 0.84 -10.88 8.02
C GLY A 116 0.26 -10.51 6.66
N LEU A 117 -0.29 -9.30 6.56
CA LEU A 117 -0.83 -8.75 5.31
C LEU A 117 0.17 -7.87 4.53
N GLY A 118 1.26 -7.46 5.17
CA GLY A 118 2.25 -6.54 4.60
C GLY A 118 1.65 -5.17 4.30
N ARG A 119 0.76 -4.67 5.17
CA ARG A 119 0.07 -3.38 4.96
C ARG A 119 -0.28 -2.66 6.25
N ILE A 120 -0.53 -1.35 6.13
CA ILE A 120 -1.17 -0.58 7.20
C ILE A 120 -2.64 -1.01 7.30
N VAL A 121 -3.12 -1.19 8.53
CA VAL A 121 -4.53 -1.44 8.84
C VAL A 121 -5.03 -0.37 9.80
N TYR A 122 -6.34 -0.09 9.70
CA TYR A 122 -7.03 0.86 10.58
C TYR A 122 -7.96 0.08 11.51
N GLU A 123 -7.74 0.18 12.82
CA GLU A 123 -8.49 -0.58 13.83
C GLU A 123 -9.99 -0.20 13.91
N GLY A 124 -10.39 0.94 13.35
CA GLY A 124 -11.80 1.36 13.33
C GLY A 124 -12.63 0.77 12.19
N LEU A 125 -12.02 0.10 11.21
CA LEU A 125 -12.71 -0.74 10.25
C LEU A 125 -12.79 -2.15 10.85
N ALA A 126 -13.83 -2.42 11.65
CA ALA A 126 -14.16 -3.81 11.95
C ALA A 126 -14.25 -4.55 10.61
N PRO A 127 -13.59 -5.71 10.44
CA PRO A 127 -13.72 -6.48 9.21
C PRO A 127 -15.22 -6.68 9.00
N VAL A 128 -15.73 -6.26 7.84
CA VAL A 128 -17.05 -6.68 7.39
C VAL A 128 -16.95 -8.19 7.29
N ARG A 129 -17.33 -8.88 8.38
CA ARG A 129 -17.53 -10.32 8.37
C ARG A 129 -18.58 -10.51 7.28
N GLY A 130 -18.15 -11.05 6.14
CA GLY A 130 -19.06 -11.46 5.08
C GLY A 130 -20.16 -12.29 5.74
N GLY A 131 -21.34 -11.67 5.83
CA GLY A 131 -22.49 -12.27 6.46
C GLY A 131 -23.10 -13.25 5.49
N SER A 132 -23.01 -14.52 5.89
CA SER A 132 -23.89 -15.67 5.58
C SER A 132 -24.09 -16.08 4.13
#